data_AF-A0A2A5CB69-F1
#
_entry.id   AF-A0A2A5CB69-F1
#
_cell.length_a   1.000
_cell.length_b   1.000
_cell.length_c   1.000
_cell.angle_alpha   90.00
_cell.angle_beta   90.00
_cell.angle_gamma   90.00
#
_symmetry.space_group_name_H-M   'P 1'
#
loop_
_entity.id
_entity.type
_entity.pdbx_description
1 polymer ?
#
loop_
_entity_poly.entity_id
_entity_poly.type
_entity_poly.pdbx_seq_one_letter_code
_entity_poly.pdbx_strand_id
1 'polypeptide(L)'
;MSKLTIFCFTLIFFVSGVQAQEITFAQASGKVVFDKWCTPCHGRVAGGLFGGFGANDLPGTSALGVKYKGDLPAVLEDRTDLVPIYIRTVVRNGLYGMPISRKTEISDAELEGIIAYLTQPR
;
A
#
# COMPACT_ATOMS: atom_id res chain seq x y z
N MET A 1 -60.34 32.14 15.29
CA MET A 1 -59.00 32.65 14.92
C MET A 1 -57.95 31.88 15.71
N SER A 2 -57.35 30.84 15.13
CA SER A 2 -56.02 30.34 15.52
C SER A 2 -55.56 29.36 14.45
N LYS A 3 -54.46 29.69 13.78
CA LYS A 3 -53.90 28.97 12.63
C LYS A 3 -53.06 27.81 13.17
N LEU A 4 -53.52 26.58 13.04
CA LEU A 4 -52.74 25.39 13.37
C LEU A 4 -51.92 25.00 12.14
N THR A 5 -50.75 25.62 12.00
CA THR A 5 -49.78 25.30 10.95
C THR A 5 -49.01 24.05 11.37
N ILE A 6 -49.40 22.90 10.85
CA ILE A 6 -48.69 21.62 11.03
C ILE A 6 -47.40 21.70 10.22
N PHE A 7 -46.27 21.91 10.90
CA PHE A 7 -44.94 21.87 10.31
C PHE A 7 -44.55 20.40 10.13
N CYS A 8 -44.72 19.87 8.92
CA CYS A 8 -44.28 18.53 8.55
C CYS A 8 -42.74 18.53 8.49
N PHE A 9 -42.10 18.08 9.57
CA PHE A 9 -40.65 17.90 9.63
C PHE A 9 -40.29 16.67 8.78
N THR A 10 -40.01 16.89 7.49
CA THR A 10 -39.48 15.84 6.61
C THR A 10 -38.07 15.50 7.06
N LEU A 11 -37.92 14.35 7.72
CA LEU A 11 -36.64 13.80 8.12
C LEU A 11 -35.90 13.31 6.85
N ILE A 12 -34.99 14.13 6.34
CA ILE A 12 -34.12 13.75 5.21
C ILE A 12 -33.06 12.80 5.76
N PHE A 13 -33.26 11.49 5.57
CA PHE A 13 -32.22 10.49 5.76
C PHE A 13 -31.17 10.66 4.66
N PHE A 14 -30.03 11.28 4.99
CA PHE A 14 -28.82 11.19 4.17
C PHE A 14 -28.31 9.75 4.22
N VAL A 15 -28.60 8.98 3.19
CA VAL A 15 -27.96 7.68 2.96
C VAL A 15 -26.52 7.96 2.53
N SER A 16 -25.59 7.82 3.48
CA SER A 16 -24.16 7.78 3.19
C SER A 16 -23.87 6.49 2.41
N GLY A 17 -23.82 6.61 1.08
CA GLY A 17 -23.33 5.53 0.23
C GLY A 17 -21.85 5.30 0.52
N VAL A 18 -21.54 4.18 1.19
CA VAL A 18 -20.18 3.66 1.24
C VAL A 18 -19.83 3.20 -0.17
N GLN A 19 -19.03 4.00 -0.88
CA GLN A 19 -18.46 3.61 -2.17
C GLN A 19 -17.31 2.64 -1.89
N ALA A 20 -17.53 1.35 -2.15
CA ALA A 20 -16.42 0.41 -2.27
C ALA A 20 -15.65 0.78 -3.55
N GLN A 21 -14.41 1.26 -3.41
CA GLN A 21 -13.61 1.65 -4.55
C GLN A 21 -13.20 0.38 -5.32
N GLU A 22 -13.78 0.18 -6.51
CA GLU A 22 -13.42 -0.96 -7.36
C GLU A 22 -11.95 -0.88 -7.77
N ILE A 23 -11.21 -1.95 -7.51
CA ILE A 23 -9.81 -2.09 -7.89
C ILE A 23 -9.75 -2.30 -9.42
N THR A 24 -9.06 -1.43 -10.13
CA THR A 24 -8.86 -1.54 -11.58
C THR A 24 -8.05 -2.79 -11.94
N PHE A 25 -8.20 -3.29 -13.17
CA PHE A 25 -7.39 -4.41 -13.67
C PHE A 25 -5.88 -4.17 -13.53
N ALA A 26 -5.43 -2.91 -13.70
CA ALA A 26 -4.03 -2.52 -13.54
C ALA A 26 -3.53 -2.64 -12.09
N GLN A 27 -4.39 -2.38 -11.10
CA GLN A 27 -4.05 -2.54 -9.68
C GLN A 27 -4.08 -4.01 -9.26
N ALA A 28 -5.07 -4.78 -9.75
CA ALA A 28 -5.15 -6.22 -9.50
C ALA A 28 -3.94 -6.96 -10.09
N SER A 29 -3.51 -6.59 -11.31
CA SER A 29 -2.27 -7.10 -11.89
C SER A 29 -1.04 -6.61 -11.13
N GLY A 30 -1.03 -5.36 -10.65
CA GLY A 30 0.01 -4.80 -9.81
C GLY A 30 0.30 -5.59 -8.54
N LYS A 31 -0.74 -6.04 -7.84
CA LYS A 31 -0.58 -6.90 -6.66
C LYS A 31 0.10 -8.22 -6.99
N VAL A 32 -0.28 -8.87 -8.10
CA VAL A 32 0.33 -10.15 -8.52
C VAL A 32 1.83 -9.98 -8.78
N VAL A 33 2.23 -8.89 -9.42
CA VAL A 33 3.65 -8.59 -9.65
C VAL A 33 4.38 -8.29 -8.33
N PHE A 34 3.75 -7.51 -7.44
CA PHE A 34 4.30 -7.20 -6.11
C PHE A 34 4.50 -8.47 -5.26
N ASP A 35 3.51 -9.38 -5.26
CA ASP A 35 3.57 -10.66 -4.55
C ASP A 35 4.74 -11.52 -5.06
N LYS A 36 4.94 -11.55 -6.38
CA LYS A 36 6.02 -12.33 -7.00
C LYS A 36 7.41 -11.75 -6.71
N TRP A 37 7.58 -10.44 -6.86
CA TRP A 37 8.91 -9.84 -6.91
C TRP A 37 9.32 -9.05 -5.67
N CYS A 38 8.36 -8.49 -4.94
CA CYS A 38 8.63 -7.56 -3.84
C CYS A 38 8.42 -8.21 -2.47
N THR A 39 7.35 -9.00 -2.32
CA THR A 39 7.00 -9.66 -1.06
C THR A 39 8.09 -10.55 -0.46
N PRO A 40 8.94 -11.26 -1.23
CA PRO A 40 10.05 -12.03 -0.67
C PRO A 40 11.06 -11.21 0.16
N CYS A 41 11.07 -9.87 0.02
CA CYS A 41 11.91 -8.97 0.81
C CYS A 41 11.11 -7.91 1.58
N HIS A 42 9.94 -7.52 1.11
CA HIS A 42 9.13 -6.41 1.63
C HIS A 42 7.75 -6.84 2.16
N GLY A 43 7.50 -8.15 2.24
CA GLY A 43 6.25 -8.69 2.77
C GLY A 43 6.05 -8.42 4.26
N ARG A 44 4.89 -8.86 4.76
CA ARG A 44 4.63 -8.89 6.20
C ARG A 44 5.37 -10.07 6.81
N VAL A 45 6.17 -9.78 7.83
CA VAL A 45 6.80 -10.79 8.69
C VAL A 45 5.82 -11.25 9.76
N ALA A 46 5.69 -12.56 9.97
CA ALA A 46 5.06 -13.08 11.18
C ALA A 46 6.06 -12.90 12.32
N GLY A 47 5.76 -12.00 13.27
CA GLY A 47 6.65 -11.69 14.38
C GLY A 47 7.04 -12.96 15.17
N GLY A 48 8.33 -13.30 15.15
CA GLY A 48 8.89 -14.38 15.96
C GLY A 48 9.53 -13.83 17.25
N LEU A 49 9.34 -14.55 18.35
CA LEU A 49 9.67 -14.16 19.73
C LEU A 49 11.17 -13.91 20.03
N PHE A 50 12.07 -14.10 19.05
CA PHE A 50 13.53 -14.03 19.22
C PHE A 50 14.18 -13.11 18.18
N GLY A 51 13.58 -11.93 17.98
CA GLY A 51 14.01 -10.89 17.04
C GLY A 51 15.41 -10.32 17.34
N GLY A 52 16.42 -10.99 16.81
CA GLY A 52 17.78 -10.48 16.59
C GLY A 52 18.39 -11.26 15.44
N PHE A 53 18.71 -10.59 14.32
CA PHE A 53 19.26 -11.17 13.07
C PHE A 53 18.82 -12.63 12.80
N GLY A 54 17.52 -12.92 12.85
CA GLY A 54 17.02 -14.28 13.05
C GLY A 54 15.68 -14.58 12.39
N ALA A 55 15.74 -15.39 11.33
CA ALA A 55 14.73 -16.30 10.75
C ALA A 55 13.31 -15.82 10.40
N ASN A 56 12.86 -14.64 10.84
CA ASN A 56 11.52 -14.10 10.53
C ASN A 56 11.58 -12.64 10.06
N ASP A 57 12.73 -12.16 9.62
CA ASP A 57 12.95 -10.77 9.22
C ASP A 57 13.22 -10.70 7.71
N LEU A 58 12.24 -10.22 6.94
CA LEU A 58 12.40 -9.98 5.51
C LEU A 58 13.31 -8.75 5.32
N PRO A 59 14.41 -8.84 4.55
CA PRO A 59 15.48 -7.85 4.59
C PRO A 59 15.02 -6.43 4.27
N GLY A 60 14.09 -6.27 3.35
CA GLY A 60 13.50 -4.97 3.00
C GLY A 60 12.63 -4.41 4.13
N THR A 61 11.73 -5.21 4.68
CA THR A 61 10.87 -4.81 5.80
C THR A 61 11.70 -4.48 7.04
N SER A 62 12.66 -5.31 7.42
CA SER A 62 13.48 -5.08 8.62
C SER A 62 14.40 -3.87 8.46
N ALA A 63 14.98 -3.65 7.27
CA ALA A 63 15.76 -2.45 6.99
C ALA A 63 14.93 -1.17 7.12
N LEU A 64 13.67 -1.17 6.66
CA LEU A 64 12.75 -0.05 6.82
C LEU A 64 12.39 0.16 8.30
N GLY A 65 12.18 -0.92 9.06
CA GLY A 65 11.98 -0.86 10.51
C GLY A 65 13.14 -0.20 11.24
N VAL A 66 14.38 -0.58 10.92
CA VAL A 66 15.59 0.06 11.49
C VAL A 66 15.71 1.51 11.07
N LYS A 67 15.42 1.83 9.80
CA LYS A 67 15.52 3.20 9.27
C LYS A 67 14.56 4.15 9.95
N TYR A 68 13.29 3.76 10.07
CA TYR A 68 12.22 4.65 10.52
C TYR A 68 11.92 4.54 12.01
N LYS A 69 12.43 3.52 12.72
CA LYS A 69 12.31 3.39 14.18
C LYS A 69 10.88 3.55 14.74
N GLY A 70 9.88 3.14 13.94
CA GLY A 70 8.46 3.23 14.28
C GLY A 70 7.75 4.50 13.78
N ASP A 71 8.46 5.51 13.29
CA ASP A 71 7.85 6.74 12.75
C ASP A 71 7.01 6.47 11.50
N LEU A 72 7.37 5.43 10.73
CA LEU A 72 6.63 4.96 9.57
C LEU A 72 6.53 3.43 9.60
N PRO A 73 5.44 2.85 9.07
CA PRO A 73 5.32 1.41 8.90
C PRO A 73 6.50 0.81 8.13
N ALA A 74 6.98 -0.33 8.60
CA ALA A 74 8.04 -1.08 7.92
C ALA A 74 7.51 -1.84 6.69
N VAL A 75 6.26 -2.33 6.76
CA VAL A 75 5.59 -3.03 5.67
C VAL A 75 5.12 -2.01 4.64
N LEU A 76 5.54 -2.17 3.38
CA LEU A 76 5.23 -1.19 2.32
C LEU A 76 3.72 -1.08 2.05
N GLU A 77 2.97 -2.17 2.17
CA GLU A 77 1.52 -2.16 1.98
C GLU A 77 0.77 -1.42 3.09
N ASP A 78 1.40 -1.11 4.23
CA ASP A 78 0.79 -0.34 5.32
C ASP A 78 1.06 1.17 5.18
N ARG A 79 1.75 1.60 4.11
CA ARG A 79 2.20 2.98 3.89
C ARG A 79 1.20 3.77 3.05
N THR A 80 1.00 5.03 3.43
CA THR A 80 0.13 6.00 2.72
C THR A 80 0.91 7.19 2.14
N ASP A 81 2.21 7.28 2.42
CA ASP A 81 3.12 8.36 2.00
C ASP A 81 4.01 7.98 0.80
N LEU A 82 3.77 6.83 0.16
CA LEU A 82 4.59 6.37 -0.95
C LEU A 82 4.39 7.25 -2.20
N VAL A 83 5.48 7.81 -2.72
CA VAL A 83 5.46 8.67 -3.90
C VAL A 83 5.80 7.85 -5.17
N PRO A 84 4.98 7.89 -6.24
CA PRO A 84 5.19 7.11 -7.46
C PRO A 84 6.60 7.19 -8.06
N ILE A 85 7.17 8.40 -8.17
CA ILE A 85 8.51 8.59 -8.74
C ILE A 85 9.61 7.96 -7.87
N TYR A 86 9.40 7.91 -6.56
CA TYR A 86 10.35 7.31 -5.63
C TYR A 86 10.35 5.78 -5.79
N ILE A 87 9.17 5.16 -5.85
CA ILE A 87 9.03 3.71 -6.11
C ILE A 87 9.75 3.35 -7.42
N ARG A 88 9.45 4.08 -8.50
CA ARG A 88 10.09 3.85 -9.80
C ARG A 88 11.61 3.93 -9.72
N THR A 89 12.13 4.98 -9.08
CA THR A 89 13.57 5.21 -8.95
C THR A 89 14.23 4.06 -8.18
N VAL A 90 13.66 3.65 -7.06
CA VAL A 90 14.21 2.58 -6.22
C VAL A 90 14.17 1.22 -6.93
N VAL A 91 13.06 0.87 -7.60
CA VAL A 91 12.96 -0.41 -8.33
C VAL A 91 13.95 -0.47 -9.49
N ARG A 92 14.20 0.66 -10.18
CA ARG A 92 15.08 0.69 -11.35
C ARG A 92 16.57 0.87 -11.02
N ASN A 93 16.89 1.51 -9.91
CA ASN A 93 18.28 1.86 -9.57
C ASN A 93 18.77 1.18 -8.29
N GLY A 94 17.89 0.49 -7.55
CA GLY A 94 18.20 -0.06 -6.24
C GLY A 94 18.28 1.05 -5.18
N LEU A 95 18.49 0.64 -3.94
CA LEU A 95 18.69 1.57 -2.82
C LEU A 95 19.42 0.86 -1.67
N TYR A 96 20.64 1.29 -1.37
CA TYR A 96 21.52 0.64 -0.38
C TYR A 96 21.67 -0.86 -0.66
N GLY A 97 21.11 -1.73 0.20
CA GLY A 97 21.13 -3.19 0.04
C GLY A 97 20.00 -3.74 -0.84
N MET A 98 19.05 -2.91 -1.30
CA MET A 98 17.99 -3.33 -2.22
C MET A 98 18.55 -3.42 -3.65
N PRO A 99 18.52 -4.61 -4.30
CA PRO A 99 18.99 -4.78 -5.66
C PRO A 99 18.07 -4.09 -6.68
N ILE A 100 18.58 -3.88 -7.89
CA ILE A 100 17.79 -3.38 -9.03
C ILE A 100 16.88 -4.48 -9.59
N SER A 101 15.71 -4.12 -10.12
CA SER A 101 14.89 -5.00 -10.95
C SER A 101 15.04 -4.65 -12.44
N ARG A 102 15.46 -5.65 -13.24
CA ARG A 102 15.65 -5.51 -14.68
C ARG A 102 14.29 -5.40 -15.38
N LYS A 103 14.27 -4.78 -16.56
CA LYS A 103 13.05 -4.71 -17.39
C LYS A 103 12.55 -6.08 -17.88
N THR A 104 13.44 -7.08 -17.90
CA THR A 104 13.11 -8.49 -18.20
C THR A 104 12.47 -9.23 -17.02
N GLU A 105 12.60 -8.70 -15.81
CA GLU A 105 12.01 -9.27 -14.58
C GLU A 105 10.68 -8.56 -14.27
N ILE A 106 10.71 -7.22 -14.30
CA ILE A 106 9.56 -6.34 -14.12
C ILE A 106 9.54 -5.36 -15.30
N SER A 107 8.64 -5.55 -16.25
CA SER A 107 8.45 -4.63 -17.38
C SER A 107 8.00 -3.24 -16.91
N ASP A 108 8.03 -2.24 -17.79
CA ASP A 108 7.58 -0.90 -17.44
C ASP A 108 6.07 -0.85 -17.13
N ALA A 109 5.26 -1.63 -17.86
CA ALA A 109 3.83 -1.75 -17.59
C ALA A 109 3.52 -2.43 -16.25
N GLU A 110 4.26 -3.49 -15.91
CA GLU A 110 4.15 -4.16 -14.60
C GLU A 110 4.57 -3.24 -13.46
N LEU A 111 5.60 -2.40 -13.66
CA LEU A 111 6.01 -1.40 -12.68
C LEU A 111 4.93 -0.34 -12.46
N GLU A 112 4.24 0.13 -13.51
CA GLU A 112 3.07 1.00 -13.34
C GLU A 112 1.98 0.32 -12.50
N GLY A 113 1.74 -0.98 -12.72
CA GLY A 113 0.81 -1.76 -11.92
C GLY A 113 1.19 -1.79 -10.44
N ILE A 114 2.45 -2.08 -10.12
CA ILE A 114 2.95 -2.06 -8.73
C ILE A 114 2.78 -0.68 -8.10
N ILE A 115 3.14 0.39 -8.84
CA ILE A 115 2.99 1.77 -8.37
C ILE A 115 1.52 2.06 -8.05
N ALA A 116 0.62 1.77 -8.98
CA ALA A 116 -0.81 1.97 -8.80
C ALA A 116 -1.37 1.17 -7.61
N TYR A 117 -0.87 -0.05 -7.38
CA TYR A 117 -1.25 -0.87 -6.24
C TYR A 117 -0.76 -0.29 -4.90
N LEU A 118 0.51 0.15 -4.83
CA LEU A 118 1.10 0.65 -3.60
C LEU A 118 0.61 2.05 -3.21
N THR A 119 0.21 2.87 -4.19
CA THR A 119 -0.24 4.25 -3.94
C THR A 119 -1.75 4.43 -3.98
N GLN A 120 -2.52 3.33 -3.99
CA GLN A 120 -3.97 3.41 -3.92
C GLN A 120 -4.44 3.94 -2.54
N PRO A 121 -5.59 4.63 -2.46
CA PRO A 121 -6.19 5.00 -1.17
C PRO A 121 -6.44 3.77 -0.29
N ARG A 122 -6.17 3.89 1.02
CA ARG A 122 -6.40 2.87 2.05
C ARG A 122 -7.12 3.48 3.25
#